data_AF-A0A938LSW2-F1
#
_entry.id   AF-A0A938LSW2-F1
#
_cell.length_a   1.000
_cell.length_b   1.000
_cell.length_c   1.000
_cell.angle_alpha   90.00
_cell.angle_beta   90.00
_cell.angle_gamma   90.00
#
_symmetry.space_group_name_H-M   'P 1'
#
loop_
_entity.id
_entity.type
_entity.pdbx_description
1 polymer ?
#
loop_
_entity_poly.entity_id
_entity_poly.type
_entity_poly.pdbx_seq_one_letter_code
_entity_poly.pdbx_strand_id
1 'polypeptide(L)'
;MAAMGLAWAVYPPLGWRLALGVPVFLAFPFAFGPADYVAGQWRAAWENLRVCSEVTEHRFADLNGLLRTFGIPLTGRTSLAVRAGTGVSFLLACYFGVRRELEPRRALLWLGAAAGYLMLFNPITEANSYAILAPALGLMAHWELSRGTRPLGWLFAGMALTMGLLPNLVRPLLGNSFALAWHPAMTIAFLSILTWQVTRSRSSAGDRKPSLQLSPCD
;
A
#
# COMPACT_ATOMS: atom_id res chain seq x y z
N MET A 1 -8.53 -3.60 6.36
CA MET A 1 -9.24 -4.48 5.40
C MET A 1 -8.58 -4.54 4.02
N ALA A 2 -8.19 -3.41 3.41
CA ALA A 2 -7.59 -3.42 2.05
C ALA A 2 -6.35 -4.32 1.91
N ALA A 3 -5.41 -4.28 2.86
CA ALA A 3 -4.23 -5.16 2.85
C ALA A 3 -4.58 -6.66 2.90
N MET A 4 -5.65 -7.03 3.61
CA MET A 4 -6.13 -8.42 3.71
C MET A 4 -6.83 -8.86 2.42
N GLY A 5 -7.61 -7.96 1.80
CA GLY A 5 -8.19 -8.20 0.47
C GLY A 5 -7.11 -8.36 -0.61
N LEU A 6 -6.05 -7.53 -0.55
CA LEU A 6 -4.88 -7.67 -1.41
C LEU A 6 -4.15 -9.00 -1.15
N ALA A 7 -4.01 -9.42 0.11
CA ALA A 7 -3.37 -10.68 0.47
C ALA A 7 -4.15 -11.88 -0.08
N TRP A 8 -5.48 -11.88 0.05
CA TRP A 8 -6.37 -12.85 -0.58
C TRP A 8 -6.18 -12.86 -2.10
N ALA A 9 -6.09 -11.67 -2.71
CA ALA A 9 -5.88 -11.50 -4.14
C ALA A 9 -4.46 -11.86 -4.61
N VAL A 10 -3.48 -12.12 -3.75
CA VAL A 10 -2.12 -12.57 -4.16
C VAL A 10 -1.86 -14.03 -3.77
N TYR A 11 -2.39 -14.48 -2.62
CA TYR A 11 -2.17 -15.80 -2.06
C TYR A 11 -3.50 -16.53 -1.83
N PRO A 12 -4.03 -17.26 -2.84
CA PRO A 12 -5.27 -18.04 -2.70
C PRO A 12 -5.31 -18.99 -1.49
N PRO A 13 -4.21 -19.71 -1.14
CA PRO A 13 -4.19 -20.59 0.03
C PRO A 13 -4.39 -19.85 1.36
N LEU A 14 -4.12 -18.54 1.40
CA LEU A 14 -4.34 -17.73 2.60
C LEU A 14 -5.83 -17.40 2.78
N GLY A 15 -6.67 -17.58 1.77
CA GLY A 15 -8.05 -17.14 1.79
C GLY A 15 -8.91 -17.86 2.85
N TRP A 16 -8.81 -19.18 2.94
CA TRP A 16 -9.55 -19.92 3.97
C TRP A 16 -9.00 -19.62 5.39
N ARG A 17 -7.68 -19.41 5.50
CA ARG A 17 -7.04 -19.03 6.78
C ARG A 17 -7.51 -17.66 7.26
N LEU A 18 -7.67 -16.69 6.35
CA LEU A 18 -8.27 -15.40 6.67
C LEU A 18 -9.76 -15.53 7.01
N ALA A 19 -10.49 -16.35 6.26
CA ALA A 19 -11.92 -16.59 6.48
C ALA A 19 -12.20 -17.19 7.86
N LEU A 20 -11.31 -18.04 8.38
CA LEU A 20 -11.42 -18.58 9.75
C LEU A 20 -10.77 -17.68 10.81
N GLY A 21 -9.59 -17.14 10.51
CA GLY A 21 -8.81 -16.34 11.45
C GLY A 21 -9.51 -15.05 11.87
N VAL A 22 -10.23 -14.40 10.96
CA VAL A 22 -10.98 -13.18 11.27
C VAL A 22 -12.11 -13.44 12.28
N PRO A 23 -13.04 -14.39 12.06
CA PRO A 23 -14.04 -14.75 13.06
C PRO A 23 -13.43 -15.16 14.40
N VAL A 24 -12.37 -15.99 14.39
CA VAL A 24 -11.69 -16.41 15.61
C VAL A 24 -11.13 -15.20 16.36
N PHE A 25 -10.46 -14.28 15.66
CA PHE A 25 -9.94 -13.05 16.26
C PHE A 25 -11.05 -12.16 16.84
N LEU A 26 -12.18 -12.01 16.14
CA LEU A 26 -13.31 -11.22 16.60
C LEU A 26 -14.02 -11.86 17.80
N ALA A 27 -14.07 -13.20 17.85
CA ALA A 27 -14.68 -13.96 18.93
C ALA A 27 -13.75 -14.14 20.15
N PHE A 28 -12.43 -14.08 19.96
CA PHE A 28 -11.45 -14.34 21.00
C PHE A 28 -11.66 -13.53 22.29
N PRO A 29 -11.97 -12.21 22.26
CA PRO A 29 -12.21 -11.44 23.48
C PRO A 29 -13.40 -11.93 24.32
N PHE A 30 -14.39 -12.61 23.71
CA PHE A 30 -15.55 -13.17 24.43
C PHE A 30 -15.16 -14.34 25.34
N ALA A 31 -13.98 -14.95 25.14
CA ALA A 31 -13.46 -15.97 26.05
C ALA A 31 -12.90 -15.38 27.36
N PHE A 32 -12.64 -14.07 27.41
CA PHE A 32 -11.94 -13.41 28.53
C PHE A 32 -12.76 -12.32 29.24
N GLY A 33 -13.99 -12.06 28.80
CA GLY A 33 -14.82 -11.03 29.41
C GLY A 33 -16.32 -11.24 29.22
N PRO A 34 -17.16 -10.54 30.00
CA PRO A 34 -18.62 -10.59 29.85
C PRO A 34 -19.04 -10.20 28.44
N ALA A 35 -19.94 -10.97 27.83
CA ALA A 35 -20.34 -10.79 26.44
C ALA A 35 -20.90 -9.38 26.16
N ASP A 36 -21.65 -8.82 27.10
CA ASP A 36 -22.24 -7.48 26.98
C ASP A 36 -21.18 -6.38 26.95
N TYR A 37 -20.12 -6.52 27.76
CA TYR A 37 -18.99 -5.59 27.77
C TYR A 37 -18.23 -5.64 26.45
N VAL A 38 -17.88 -6.85 25.99
CA VAL A 38 -17.13 -7.05 24.74
C VAL A 38 -17.94 -6.54 23.54
N ALA A 39 -19.24 -6.82 23.49
CA ALA A 39 -20.12 -6.30 22.45
C ALA A 39 -20.23 -4.76 22.50
N GLY A 40 -20.22 -4.17 23.70
CA GLY A 40 -20.16 -2.72 23.90
C GLY A 40 -18.86 -2.11 23.34
N GLN A 41 -17.72 -2.74 23.60
CA GLN A 41 -16.42 -2.31 23.04
C GLN A 41 -16.38 -2.41 21.51
N TRP A 42 -16.94 -3.48 20.93
CA TRP A 42 -17.05 -3.60 19.47
C TRP A 42 -17.92 -2.51 18.84
N ARG A 43 -19.06 -2.18 19.47
CA ARG A 43 -19.93 -1.09 19.01
C ARG A 43 -19.23 0.26 19.10
N ALA A 44 -18.58 0.56 20.22
CA ALA A 44 -17.84 1.80 20.40
C ALA A 44 -16.68 1.93 19.39
N ALA A 45 -15.94 0.84 19.16
CA ALA A 45 -14.88 0.81 18.15
C ALA A 45 -15.42 1.07 16.74
N TRP A 46 -16.57 0.49 16.40
CA TRP A 46 -17.21 0.70 15.10
C TRP A 46 -17.71 2.13 14.89
N GLU A 47 -18.32 2.73 15.92
CA GLU A 47 -18.73 4.14 15.89
C GLU A 47 -17.52 5.06 15.73
N ASN A 48 -16.45 4.80 16.48
CA ASN A 48 -15.22 5.58 16.39
C ASN A 48 -14.60 5.48 14.99
N LEU A 49 -14.54 4.28 14.40
CA LEU A 49 -14.06 4.10 13.02
C LEU A 49 -14.89 4.89 11.99
N ARG A 50 -16.21 4.98 12.17
CA ARG A 50 -17.07 5.80 11.29
C ARG A 50 -16.74 7.28 11.41
N VAL A 51 -16.64 7.80 12.63
CA VAL A 51 -16.29 9.21 12.87
C VAL A 51 -14.90 9.54 12.29
N CYS A 52 -13.92 8.67 12.53
CA CYS A 52 -12.58 8.76 11.96
C CYS A 52 -12.52 8.73 10.43
N SER A 53 -13.56 8.19 9.76
CA SER A 53 -13.60 8.14 8.30
C SER A 53 -14.05 9.46 7.65
N GLU A 54 -14.63 10.39 8.41
CA GLU A 54 -15.20 11.65 7.93
C GLU A 54 -14.32 12.89 8.25
N VAL A 55 -13.03 12.70 8.52
CA VAL A 55 -12.16 13.78 8.99
C VAL A 55 -11.89 14.83 7.89
N THR A 56 -12.27 16.07 8.18
CA THR A 56 -12.10 17.26 7.30
C THR A 56 -10.89 18.12 7.67
N GLU A 57 -10.15 17.78 8.72
CA GLU A 57 -9.02 18.58 9.22
C GLU A 57 -7.80 18.56 8.30
N HIS A 58 -7.12 19.70 8.16
CA HIS A 58 -5.97 19.92 7.28
C HIS A 58 -4.62 19.47 7.88
N ARG A 59 -4.65 18.53 8.84
CA ARG A 59 -3.47 18.05 9.57
C ARG A 59 -2.86 16.77 8.99
N PHE A 60 -3.62 16.07 8.16
CA PHE A 60 -3.25 14.73 7.67
C PHE A 60 -2.49 14.79 6.35
N ALA A 61 -1.48 13.95 6.24
CA ALA A 61 -0.69 13.70 5.05
C ALA A 61 -1.34 12.59 4.21
N ASP A 62 -2.64 12.67 3.99
CA ASP A 62 -3.38 11.74 3.13
C ASP A 62 -3.59 12.36 1.73
N LEU A 63 -4.12 11.57 0.78
CA LEU A 63 -4.37 12.06 -0.57
C LEU A 63 -5.31 13.28 -0.58
N ASN A 64 -6.28 13.34 0.33
CA ASN A 64 -7.17 14.49 0.46
C ASN A 64 -6.41 15.72 0.97
N GLY A 65 -5.49 15.57 1.93
CA GLY A 65 -4.59 16.62 2.39
C GLY A 65 -3.82 17.25 1.23
N LEU A 66 -3.23 16.42 0.37
CA LEU A 66 -2.53 16.90 -0.84
C LEU A 66 -3.47 17.64 -1.81
N LEU A 67 -4.65 17.07 -2.12
CA LEU A 67 -5.61 17.69 -3.03
C LEU A 67 -6.19 19.00 -2.50
N ARG A 68 -6.33 19.14 -1.17
CA ARG A 68 -6.70 20.40 -0.52
C ARG A 68 -5.63 21.48 -0.69
N THR A 69 -4.34 21.13 -0.71
CA THR A 69 -3.27 22.08 -1.05
C THR A 69 -3.43 22.66 -2.46
N PHE A 70 -4.03 21.90 -3.37
CA PHE A 70 -4.37 22.33 -4.74
C PHE A 70 -5.79 22.92 -4.87
N GLY A 71 -6.52 23.13 -3.77
CA GLY A 71 -7.85 23.74 -3.77
C GLY A 71 -9.00 22.81 -4.17
N ILE A 72 -8.79 21.48 -4.21
CA ILE A 72 -9.80 20.49 -4.61
C ILE A 72 -10.16 19.60 -3.41
N PRO A 73 -11.01 20.05 -2.46
CA PRO A 73 -11.39 19.24 -1.31
C PRO A 73 -12.32 18.08 -1.72
N LEU A 74 -11.86 16.84 -1.57
CA LEU A 74 -12.72 15.65 -1.60
C LEU A 74 -13.31 15.42 -0.20
N THR A 75 -14.64 15.53 -0.06
CA THR A 75 -15.33 15.40 1.24
C THR A 75 -16.31 14.23 1.26
N GLY A 76 -16.37 13.54 2.42
CA GLY A 76 -17.34 12.51 2.72
C GLY A 76 -17.41 11.39 1.68
N ARG A 77 -18.57 11.25 1.04
CA ARG A 77 -18.90 10.13 0.13
C ARG A 77 -18.01 10.05 -1.11
N THR A 78 -17.53 11.17 -1.64
CA THR A 78 -16.66 11.18 -2.83
C THR A 78 -15.28 10.64 -2.50
N SER A 79 -14.72 11.01 -1.34
CA SER A 79 -13.47 10.45 -0.84
C SER A 79 -13.58 8.95 -0.57
N LEU A 80 -14.69 8.51 0.04
CA LEU A 80 -14.97 7.08 0.25
C LEU A 80 -15.03 6.32 -1.08
N ALA A 81 -15.74 6.87 -2.08
CA ALA A 81 -15.87 6.26 -3.40
C ALA A 81 -14.52 6.17 -4.13
N VAL A 82 -13.70 7.22 -4.09
CA VAL A 82 -12.34 7.21 -4.65
C VAL A 82 -11.49 6.14 -3.95
N ARG A 83 -11.49 6.10 -2.61
CA ARG A 83 -10.74 5.11 -1.83
C ARG A 83 -11.15 3.69 -2.14
N ALA A 84 -12.45 3.42 -2.20
CA ALA A 84 -12.99 2.11 -2.55
C ALA A 84 -12.62 1.74 -3.99
N GLY A 85 -12.82 2.67 -4.94
CA GLY A 85 -12.47 2.49 -6.35
C GLY A 85 -10.98 2.18 -6.53
N THR A 86 -10.09 2.96 -5.91
CA THR A 86 -8.64 2.68 -5.98
C THR A 86 -8.27 1.38 -5.29
N GLY A 87 -8.96 1.02 -4.19
CA GLY A 87 -8.77 -0.27 -3.52
C GLY A 87 -9.11 -1.45 -4.43
N VAL A 88 -10.22 -1.36 -5.18
CA VAL A 88 -10.59 -2.34 -6.20
C VAL A 88 -9.56 -2.38 -7.32
N SER A 89 -9.11 -1.22 -7.83
CA SER A 89 -8.07 -1.16 -8.86
C SER A 89 -6.76 -1.83 -8.41
N PHE A 90 -6.33 -1.60 -7.17
CA PHE A 90 -5.15 -2.26 -6.59
C PHE A 90 -5.35 -3.77 -6.45
N LEU A 91 -6.55 -4.20 -6.06
CA LEU A 91 -6.89 -5.61 -5.98
C LEU A 91 -6.80 -6.28 -7.34
N LEU A 92 -7.37 -5.67 -8.38
CA LEU A 92 -7.29 -6.18 -9.76
C LEU A 92 -5.84 -6.20 -10.28
N ALA A 93 -5.07 -5.14 -10.00
CA ALA A 93 -3.65 -5.08 -10.37
C ALA A 93 -2.83 -6.19 -9.69
N CYS A 94 -3.09 -6.46 -8.41
CA CYS A 94 -2.45 -7.55 -7.69
C CYS A 94 -2.88 -8.93 -8.22
N TYR A 95 -4.19 -9.10 -8.47
CA TYR A 95 -4.77 -10.34 -8.95
C TYR A 95 -4.25 -10.75 -10.33
N PHE A 96 -4.19 -9.80 -11.28
CA PHE A 96 -3.79 -10.10 -12.65
C PHE A 96 -2.29 -9.84 -12.92
N GLY A 97 -1.61 -9.05 -12.12
CA GLY A 97 -0.21 -8.68 -12.30
C GLY A 97 0.68 -9.45 -11.35
N VAL A 98 0.61 -9.07 -10.08
CA VAL A 98 1.50 -9.54 -9.01
C VAL A 98 1.45 -11.06 -8.82
N ARG A 99 0.28 -11.70 -8.96
CA ARG A 99 0.15 -13.17 -8.86
C ARG A 99 1.06 -13.97 -9.80
N ARG A 100 1.46 -13.38 -10.94
CA ARG A 100 2.28 -14.06 -11.96
C ARG A 100 3.78 -13.97 -11.68
N GLU A 101 4.19 -13.16 -10.71
CA GLU A 101 5.58 -13.01 -10.31
C GLU A 101 6.00 -14.15 -9.38
N LEU A 102 7.29 -14.49 -9.42
CA LEU A 102 7.91 -15.48 -8.55
C LEU A 102 8.30 -14.87 -7.20
N GLU A 103 8.42 -15.72 -6.18
CA GLU A 103 8.97 -15.30 -4.89
C GLU A 103 10.47 -15.00 -4.99
N PRO A 104 11.00 -14.06 -4.20
CA PRO A 104 10.32 -13.18 -3.22
C PRO A 104 9.71 -11.90 -3.82
N ARG A 105 9.83 -11.67 -5.14
CA ARG A 105 9.37 -10.43 -5.80
C ARG A 105 7.86 -10.22 -5.63
N ARG A 106 7.07 -11.29 -5.69
CA ARG A 106 5.62 -11.24 -5.45
C ARG A 106 5.28 -10.68 -4.06
N ALA A 107 5.95 -11.16 -3.01
CA ALA A 107 5.77 -10.65 -1.66
C ALA A 107 6.15 -9.16 -1.54
N LEU A 108 7.25 -8.74 -2.17
CA LEU A 108 7.70 -7.35 -2.15
C LEU A 108 6.72 -6.40 -2.85
N LEU A 109 6.21 -6.79 -4.02
CA LEU A 109 5.20 -6.01 -4.75
C LEU A 109 3.90 -5.90 -3.96
N TRP A 110 3.46 -6.99 -3.32
CA TRP A 110 2.29 -6.96 -2.44
C TRP A 110 2.50 -6.04 -1.24
N LEU A 111 3.65 -6.14 -0.56
CA LEU A 111 3.98 -5.31 0.59
C LEU A 111 4.00 -3.82 0.21
N GLY A 112 4.66 -3.48 -0.90
CA GLY A 112 4.71 -2.11 -1.42
C GLY A 112 3.33 -1.56 -1.80
N ALA A 113 2.52 -2.37 -2.49
CA ALA A 113 1.15 -1.98 -2.85
C ALA A 113 0.25 -1.80 -1.63
N ALA A 114 0.33 -2.70 -0.65
CA ALA A 114 -0.46 -2.62 0.58
C ALA A 114 -0.06 -1.42 1.45
N ALA A 115 1.24 -1.20 1.64
CA ALA A 115 1.76 -0.06 2.40
C ALA A 115 1.43 1.27 1.70
N GLY A 116 1.67 1.37 0.39
CA GLY A 116 1.38 2.59 -0.36
C GLY A 116 -0.12 2.91 -0.41
N TYR A 117 -0.98 1.90 -0.58
CA TYR A 117 -2.42 2.09 -0.50
C TYR A 117 -2.84 2.59 0.90
N LEU A 118 -2.34 1.93 1.95
CA LEU A 118 -2.66 2.31 3.32
C LEU A 118 -2.26 3.77 3.60
N MET A 119 -1.09 4.21 3.15
CA MET A 119 -0.61 5.57 3.41
C MET A 119 -1.36 6.65 2.63
N LEU A 120 -1.74 6.40 1.37
CA LEU A 120 -2.45 7.42 0.58
C LEU A 120 -3.95 7.49 0.91
N PHE A 121 -4.55 6.33 1.15
CA PHE A 121 -6.01 6.18 1.20
C PHE A 121 -6.54 5.97 2.62
N ASN A 122 -5.73 6.15 3.67
CA ASN A 122 -6.22 6.20 5.04
C ASN A 122 -6.48 7.67 5.48
N PRO A 123 -7.71 8.02 5.94
CA PRO A 123 -8.11 9.40 6.29
C PRO A 123 -7.24 10.08 7.34
N ILE A 124 -6.61 9.30 8.21
CA ILE A 124 -5.90 9.80 9.39
C ILE A 124 -4.41 9.46 9.25
N THR A 125 -3.87 9.53 8.03
CA THR A 125 -2.44 9.29 7.83
C THR A 125 -1.66 10.51 8.29
N GLU A 126 -0.87 10.35 9.34
CA GLU A 126 0.08 11.37 9.78
C GLU A 126 1.40 11.27 9.02
N ALA A 127 2.19 12.35 9.00
CA ALA A 127 3.53 12.33 8.39
C ALA A 127 4.39 11.16 8.92
N ASN A 128 4.33 10.90 10.23
CA ASN A 128 5.06 9.80 10.87
C ASN A 128 4.57 8.40 10.44
N SER A 129 3.31 8.27 10.00
CA SER A 129 2.76 6.99 9.56
C SER A 129 3.50 6.45 8.33
N TYR A 130 4.09 7.32 7.51
CA TYR A 130 4.87 6.93 6.34
C TYR A 130 6.12 6.10 6.67
N ALA A 131 6.52 6.01 7.94
CA ALA A 131 7.50 5.02 8.39
C ALA A 131 7.07 3.57 8.03
N ILE A 132 5.77 3.30 7.90
CA ILE A 132 5.24 2.00 7.45
C ILE A 132 5.68 1.66 6.02
N LEU A 133 5.95 2.66 5.17
CA LEU A 133 6.42 2.45 3.80
C LEU A 133 7.92 2.13 3.73
N ALA A 134 8.70 2.51 4.75
CA ALA A 134 10.15 2.38 4.74
C ALA A 134 10.65 0.93 4.57
N PRO A 135 10.07 -0.10 5.23
CA PRO A 135 10.47 -1.48 4.99
C PRO A 135 10.25 -1.93 3.53
N ALA A 136 9.16 -1.50 2.89
CA ALA A 136 8.88 -1.84 1.50
C ALA A 136 9.93 -1.21 0.57
N LEU A 137 10.24 0.07 0.76
CA LEU A 137 11.27 0.77 -0.01
C LEU A 137 12.66 0.16 0.20
N GLY A 138 13.04 -0.13 1.45
CA GLY A 138 14.35 -0.71 1.78
C GLY A 138 14.54 -2.11 1.20
N LEU A 139 13.53 -2.97 1.30
CA LEU A 139 13.59 -4.32 0.73
C LEU A 139 13.59 -4.29 -0.81
N MET A 140 12.80 -3.40 -1.44
CA MET A 140 12.84 -3.21 -2.89
C MET A 140 14.18 -2.65 -3.36
N ALA A 141 14.77 -1.69 -2.63
CA ALA A 141 16.09 -1.17 -2.91
C ALA A 141 17.15 -2.28 -2.88
N HIS A 142 17.17 -3.07 -1.82
CA HIS A 142 18.07 -4.21 -1.69
C HIS A 142 17.88 -5.23 -2.82
N TRP A 143 16.64 -5.56 -3.14
CA TRP A 143 16.30 -6.49 -4.22
C TRP A 143 16.85 -6.04 -5.58
N GLU A 144 16.60 -4.80 -5.98
CA GLU A 144 17.07 -4.25 -7.27
C GLU A 144 18.60 -4.11 -7.29
N LEU A 145 19.22 -3.68 -6.19
CA LEU A 145 20.68 -3.62 -6.07
C LEU A 145 21.32 -5.02 -6.22
N SER A 146 20.74 -6.04 -5.59
CA SER A 146 21.22 -7.42 -5.65
C SER A 146 21.11 -8.06 -7.05
N ARG A 147 20.17 -7.60 -7.87
CA ARG A 147 19.92 -8.10 -9.24
C ARG A 147 20.61 -7.29 -10.34
N GLY A 148 21.39 -6.28 -9.97
CA GLY A 148 22.18 -5.47 -10.92
C GLY A 148 21.44 -4.27 -11.52
N THR A 149 20.18 -4.05 -11.18
CA THR A 149 19.40 -2.85 -11.55
C THR A 149 19.70 -1.68 -10.61
N ARG A 150 20.99 -1.31 -10.55
CA ARG A 150 21.53 -0.26 -9.68
C ARG A 150 20.73 1.06 -9.66
N PRO A 151 20.29 1.64 -10.79
CA PRO A 151 19.56 2.91 -10.74
C PRO A 151 18.23 2.82 -9.99
N LEU A 152 17.46 1.74 -10.17
CA LEU A 152 16.19 1.54 -9.46
C LEU A 152 16.41 1.29 -7.96
N GLY A 153 17.44 0.51 -7.63
CA GLY A 153 17.82 0.28 -6.25
C GLY A 153 18.18 1.56 -5.50
N TRP A 154 19.02 2.41 -6.10
CA TRP A 154 19.37 3.71 -5.53
C TRP A 154 18.20 4.69 -5.51
N LEU A 155 17.30 4.62 -6.48
CA LEU A 155 16.07 5.41 -6.47
C LEU A 155 15.22 5.07 -5.24
N PHE A 156 14.93 3.80 -4.98
CA PHE A 156 14.15 3.40 -3.80
C PHE A 156 14.85 3.75 -2.47
N ALA A 157 16.18 3.58 -2.40
CA ALA A 157 16.95 4.01 -1.24
C ALA A 157 16.87 5.53 -1.03
N GLY A 158 17.02 6.31 -2.11
CA GLY A 158 16.88 7.76 -2.09
C GLY A 158 15.48 8.22 -1.68
N MET A 159 14.42 7.53 -2.14
CA MET A 159 13.04 7.82 -1.70
C MET A 159 12.88 7.60 -0.20
N ALA A 160 13.36 6.47 0.34
CA ALA A 160 13.31 6.22 1.79
C ALA A 160 14.08 7.27 2.59
N LEU A 161 15.30 7.61 2.16
CA LEU A 161 16.14 8.59 2.83
C LEU A 161 15.55 10.01 2.77
N THR A 162 15.07 10.44 1.61
CA THR A 162 14.46 11.77 1.46
C THR A 162 13.17 11.87 2.26
N MET A 163 12.34 10.82 2.31
CA MET A 163 11.16 10.82 3.18
C MET A 163 11.55 10.93 4.66
N GLY A 164 12.60 10.24 5.12
CA GLY A 164 13.00 10.29 6.54
C GLY A 164 13.77 11.54 6.96
N LEU A 165 14.68 12.05 6.11
CA LEU A 165 15.65 13.08 6.48
C LEU A 165 15.25 14.48 6.00
N LEU A 166 14.75 14.59 4.76
CA LEU A 166 14.55 15.89 4.11
C LEU A 166 13.50 16.76 4.84
N PRO A 167 12.34 16.23 5.27
CA PRO A 167 11.38 17.02 6.03
C PRO A 167 11.94 17.58 7.33
N ASN A 168 12.82 16.84 8.01
CA ASN A 168 13.44 17.28 9.26
C ASN A 168 14.46 18.40 9.03
N LEU A 169 15.24 18.32 7.95
CA LEU A 169 16.22 19.35 7.59
C LEU A 169 15.56 20.66 7.15
N VAL A 170 14.45 20.57 6.42
CA VAL A 170 13.77 21.75 5.85
C VAL A 170 12.72 22.32 6.80
N ARG A 171 12.36 21.60 7.88
CA ARG A 171 11.39 22.05 8.89
C ARG A 171 11.65 23.46 9.45
N PRO A 172 12.89 23.90 9.73
CA PRO A 172 13.14 25.26 10.20
C PRO A 172 12.78 26.35 9.18
N LEU A 173 12.76 26.01 7.88
CA LEU A 173 12.56 26.96 6.77
C LEU A 173 11.11 26.94 6.25
N LEU A 174 10.53 25.76 6.07
CA LEU A 174 9.20 25.57 5.44
C LEU A 174 8.13 25.05 6.40
N GLY A 175 8.47 24.86 7.68
CA GLY A 175 7.56 24.30 8.67
C GLY A 175 7.14 22.86 8.36
N ASN A 176 5.95 22.47 8.84
CA ASN A 176 5.46 21.10 8.73
C ASN A 176 4.76 20.81 7.37
N SER A 177 4.42 21.84 6.61
CA SER A 177 3.68 21.72 5.35
C SER A 177 4.45 20.96 4.28
N PHE A 178 5.78 21.05 4.28
CA PHE A 178 6.63 20.30 3.36
C PHE A 178 6.45 18.79 3.54
N ALA A 179 6.46 18.29 4.78
CA ALA A 179 6.26 16.88 5.07
C ALA A 179 4.89 16.40 4.57
N LEU A 180 3.84 17.20 4.81
CA LEU A 180 2.47 16.88 4.41
C LEU A 180 2.31 16.68 2.90
N ALA A 181 3.07 17.41 2.07
CA ALA A 181 3.04 17.26 0.61
C ALA A 181 4.06 16.23 0.09
N TRP A 182 5.26 16.18 0.67
CA TRP A 182 6.36 15.35 0.20
C TRP A 182 6.09 13.85 0.36
N HIS A 183 5.54 13.42 1.50
CA HIS A 183 5.31 11.99 1.74
C HIS A 183 4.25 11.37 0.81
N PRO A 184 3.07 11.99 0.60
CA PRO A 184 2.12 11.50 -0.39
C PRO A 184 2.70 11.51 -1.81
N ALA A 185 3.42 12.57 -2.19
CA ALA A 185 4.02 12.67 -3.53
C ALA A 185 5.02 11.54 -3.81
N MET A 186 5.92 11.26 -2.85
CA MET A 186 6.86 10.14 -2.95
C MET A 186 6.14 8.78 -3.02
N THR A 187 5.05 8.63 -2.29
CA THR A 187 4.27 7.38 -2.30
C THR A 187 3.54 7.17 -3.62
N ILE A 188 3.01 8.24 -4.23
CA ILE A 188 2.45 8.21 -5.58
C ILE A 188 3.53 7.81 -6.60
N ALA A 189 4.72 8.43 -6.52
CA ALA A 189 5.84 8.08 -7.39
C ALA A 189 6.24 6.60 -7.23
N PHE A 190 6.33 6.11 -6.00
CA PHE A 190 6.67 4.72 -5.69
C PHE A 190 5.66 3.74 -6.30
N LEU A 191 4.37 3.97 -6.07
CA LEU A 191 3.29 3.15 -6.62
C LEU A 191 3.24 3.19 -8.15
N SER A 192 3.58 4.33 -8.75
CA SER A 192 3.67 4.47 -10.21
C SER A 192 4.79 3.60 -10.77
N ILE A 193 5.96 3.58 -10.11
CA ILE A 193 7.08 2.71 -10.48
C ILE A 193 6.70 1.24 -10.34
N LEU A 194 6.06 0.84 -9.23
CA LEU A 194 5.60 -0.54 -9.05
C LEU A 194 4.62 -0.97 -10.14
N THR A 195 3.65 -0.11 -10.45
CA THR A 195 2.66 -0.37 -11.49
C THR A 195 3.34 -0.54 -12.84
N TRP A 196 4.31 0.32 -13.17
CA TRP A 196 5.12 0.21 -14.38
C TRP A 196 5.94 -1.09 -14.44
N GLN A 197 6.55 -1.51 -13.34
CA GLN A 197 7.30 -2.78 -13.29
C GLN A 197 6.38 -3.99 -13.55
N VAL A 198 5.16 -3.97 -13.01
CA VAL A 198 4.16 -5.04 -13.21
C VAL A 198 3.64 -5.05 -14.65
N THR A 199 3.36 -3.89 -15.25
CA THR A 199 2.86 -3.81 -16.63
C THR A 199 3.95 -4.14 -17.65
N ARG A 200 5.20 -3.71 -17.43
CA ARG A 200 6.33 -4.05 -18.32
C ARG A 200 6.64 -5.54 -18.31
N SER A 201 6.56 -6.19 -17.15
CA SER A 201 6.77 -7.64 -17.02
C SER A 201 5.73 -8.45 -17.84
N ARG A 202 4.53 -7.90 -18.08
CA ARG A 202 3.53 -8.50 -18.99
C ARG A 202 3.95 -8.45 -20.45
N SER A 203 4.45 -7.31 -20.91
CA SER A 203 4.81 -7.12 -22.32
C SER A 203 5.91 -8.10 -22.74
N SER A 204 6.93 -8.28 -21.89
CA SER A 204 8.02 -9.24 -22.15
C SER A 204 7.63 -10.72 -22.04
N ALA A 205 6.51 -11.05 -21.41
CA ALA A 205 5.99 -12.42 -21.33
C ALA A 205 5.12 -12.78 -22.55
N GLY A 206 4.43 -11.80 -23.16
CA GLY A 206 3.63 -12.01 -24.37
C GLY A 206 4.44 -12.21 -25.64
N ASP A 207 5.69 -11.75 -25.66
CA ASP A 207 6.56 -11.78 -26.85
C ASP A 207 7.41 -13.07 -26.97
N ARG A 208 7.47 -13.89 -25.91
CA ARG A 208 8.08 -15.23 -25.96
C ARG A 208 7.09 -16.26 -26.52
N LYS A 209 6.90 -16.26 -27.84
CA LYS A 209 6.37 -17.45 -28.52
C LYS A 209 7.36 -18.61 -28.35
N PRO A 210 6.90 -19.86 -28.08
CA PRO A 210 7.79 -20.99 -28.00
C PRO A 210 8.28 -21.35 -29.40
N SER A 211 9.48 -20.88 -29.77
CA SER A 211 10.21 -21.48 -30.88
C SER A 211 10.63 -22.89 -30.43
N LEU A 212 9.79 -23.88 -30.74
CA LEU A 212 10.13 -25.28 -30.78
C LEU A 212 11.32 -25.45 -31.74
N GLN A 213 12.53 -25.35 -31.22
CA GLN A 213 13.71 -25.90 -31.87
C GLN A 213 13.71 -27.40 -31.60
N LEU A 214 13.04 -28.13 -32.49
CA LEU A 214 13.32 -29.55 -32.68
C LEU A 214 14.74 -29.64 -33.26
N SER A 215 15.70 -30.02 -32.41
CA SER A 215 17.02 -30.44 -32.86
C SER A 215 16.85 -31.80 -33.56
N PRO A 216 17.30 -31.98 -34.82
CA PRO A 216 17.39 -33.31 -35.40
C PRO A 216 18.46 -34.07 -34.61
N CYS A 217 18.09 -35.21 -34.03
CA CYS A 217 19.09 -36.20 -33.63
C CYS A 217 19.67 -36.79 -34.92
N ASP A 218 20.94 -36.50 -35.17
CA ASP A 218 21.82 -37.33 -36.00
C ASP A 218 22.12 -38.66 -35.30
#